data_AF-A0A9D8JED7-F1
#
_entry.id   AF-A0A9D8JED7-F1
#
_cell.length_a   1.000
_cell.length_b   1.000
_cell.length_c   1.000
_cell.angle_alpha   90.00
_cell.angle_beta   90.00
_cell.angle_gamma   90.00
#
_symmetry.space_group_name_H-M   'P 1'
#
loop_
_entity.id
_entity.type
_entity.pdbx_description
1 polymer ?
#
loop_
_entity_poly.entity_id
_entity_poly.type
_entity_poly.pdbx_seq_one_letter_code
_entity_poly.pdbx_strand_id
1 'polypeptide(L)'
;MASASPVGNKAHAVTTLALVMTVFVAALISFNSCARKRVAGAASDPSRLESSDDDASNEGEETGNEEDGADSADYSDKSRYPHPSKPTAWHTRALLYTTPQPTPEELYRCIDQVKRIGEQAGNQHDMMTLTPQVTALAAAQTRIFHFCFYQMALRLDERMDKGGPLIADLAPTFLAHMKTLWIFARGLDALDGKTRYYDYLYKRYVGMSKQYFGRDLDQLGPPMGNYNPDTATPSSIMAKPAGSTAAP
;
A
#
# COMPACT_ATOMS: atom_id res chain seq x y z
N MET A 1 -0.40 57.59 33.14
CA MET A 1 -1.16 56.33 33.05
C MET A 1 -0.14 55.21 32.89
N ALA A 2 -0.08 54.30 33.87
CA ALA A 2 0.96 53.28 33.99
C ALA A 2 0.67 52.06 33.12
N SER A 3 1.69 51.57 32.41
CA SER A 3 1.68 50.34 31.62
C SER A 3 2.19 49.19 32.49
N ALA A 4 1.36 48.16 32.69
CA ALA A 4 1.75 46.93 33.36
C ALA A 4 1.92 45.82 32.32
N SER A 5 3.12 45.20 32.30
CA SER A 5 3.41 44.01 31.49
C SER A 5 3.12 42.74 32.30
N PRO A 6 2.51 41.69 31.72
CA PRO A 6 2.35 40.42 32.41
C PRO A 6 3.60 39.54 32.26
N VAL A 7 4.21 39.23 33.39
CA VAL A 7 5.22 38.18 33.57
C VAL A 7 4.51 36.93 34.09
N GLY A 8 4.77 35.78 33.46
CA GLY A 8 4.64 34.49 34.15
C GLY A 8 3.72 33.47 33.47
N ASN A 9 4.34 32.40 32.92
CA ASN A 9 3.92 31.00 33.09
C ASN A 9 4.70 30.09 32.12
N LYS A 10 6.00 29.88 32.39
CA LYS A 10 6.81 28.86 31.68
C LYS A 10 7.16 27.64 32.55
N ALA A 11 6.84 27.66 33.85
CA ALA A 11 7.26 26.61 34.78
C ALA A 11 6.34 25.38 34.82
N HIS A 12 5.09 25.47 34.35
CA HIS A 12 4.14 24.34 34.42
C HIS A 12 4.17 23.39 33.21
N ALA A 13 4.81 23.76 32.10
CA ALA A 13 4.81 22.92 30.90
C ALA A 13 5.86 21.80 30.92
N VAL A 14 6.93 21.95 31.70
CA VAL A 14 8.07 21.01 31.68
C VAL A 14 7.80 19.77 32.53
N THR A 15 7.04 19.89 33.62
CA THR A 15 6.76 18.78 34.54
C THR A 15 5.78 17.77 33.97
N THR A 16 4.84 18.21 33.12
CA THR A 16 3.82 17.33 32.51
C THR A 16 4.42 16.41 31.44
N LEU A 17 5.48 16.85 30.75
CA LEU A 17 6.12 16.07 29.68
C LEU A 17 6.92 14.88 30.22
N ALA A 18 7.52 15.01 31.41
CA ALA A 18 8.31 13.95 32.05
C ALA A 18 7.46 12.77 32.55
N LEU A 19 6.21 13.05 32.94
CA LEU A 19 5.30 12.02 33.45
C LEU A 19 4.67 11.17 32.33
N VAL A 20 4.46 11.75 31.14
CA VAL A 20 3.91 11.03 29.98
C VAL A 20 4.95 10.07 29.37
N MET A 21 6.23 10.45 29.36
CA MET A 21 7.33 9.61 28.88
C MET A 21 7.55 8.36 29.75
N THR A 22 7.39 8.47 31.08
CA THR A 22 7.61 7.33 31.99
C THR A 22 6.48 6.30 31.92
N VAL A 23 5.23 6.72 31.70
CA VAL A 23 4.10 5.79 31.49
C VAL A 23 4.23 5.02 30.16
N PHE A 24 4.75 5.67 29.11
CA PHE A 24 4.95 5.01 27.81
C PHE A 24 6.04 3.93 27.81
N VAL A 25 7.14 4.15 28.55
CA VAL A 25 8.23 3.16 28.66
C VAL A 25 7.79 1.95 29.47
N ALA A 26 6.98 2.13 30.52
CA ALA A 26 6.44 1.00 31.31
C ALA A 26 5.46 0.13 30.51
N ALA A 27 4.66 0.73 29.62
CA ALA A 27 3.74 -0.02 28.74
C ALA A 27 4.49 -0.89 27.71
N LEU A 28 5.62 -0.41 27.17
CA LEU A 28 6.42 -1.14 26.19
C LEU A 28 7.16 -2.36 26.79
N ILE A 29 7.48 -2.33 28.09
CA ILE A 29 8.13 -3.45 28.80
C ILE A 29 7.11 -4.57 29.11
N SER A 30 5.87 -4.22 29.45
CA SER A 30 4.80 -5.21 29.67
C SER A 30 4.39 -5.94 28.38
N PHE A 31 4.40 -5.28 27.22
CA PHE A 31 4.07 -5.92 25.95
C PHE A 31 5.12 -6.97 25.50
N ASN A 32 6.41 -6.74 25.77
CA ASN A 32 7.47 -7.70 25.43
C ASN A 32 7.44 -8.96 26.32
N SER A 33 6.92 -8.86 27.54
CA SER A 33 6.86 -10.00 28.47
C SER A 33 5.72 -10.97 28.15
N CYS A 34 4.63 -10.52 27.52
CA CYS A 34 3.54 -11.40 27.07
C CYS A 34 3.84 -12.16 25.77
N ALA A 35 4.74 -11.65 24.92
CA ALA A 35 5.07 -12.29 23.65
C ALA A 35 5.98 -13.53 23.80
N ARG A 36 6.74 -13.64 24.91
CA ARG A 36 7.71 -14.74 25.12
C ARG A 36 7.13 -16.04 25.69
N LYS A 37 5.84 -16.07 26.08
CA LYS A 37 5.25 -17.23 26.79
C LYS A 37 4.41 -18.17 25.93
N ARG A 38 4.43 -18.05 24.60
CA ARG A 38 3.61 -18.87 23.66
C ARG A 38 4.39 -19.69 22.62
N VAL A 39 5.67 -20.03 22.88
CA VAL A 39 6.46 -20.91 21.99
C VAL A 39 6.91 -22.19 22.70
N ALA A 40 6.04 -22.76 23.53
CA ALA A 40 6.25 -24.09 24.12
C ALA A 40 4.93 -24.87 24.07
N GLY A 41 4.77 -25.69 23.04
CA GLY A 41 3.67 -26.67 22.98
C GLY A 41 3.04 -26.83 21.61
N ALA A 42 3.74 -27.51 20.70
CA ALA A 42 3.12 -28.31 19.63
C ALA A 42 4.22 -29.17 18.97
N ALA A 43 4.62 -30.23 19.66
CA ALA A 43 5.29 -31.36 19.03
C ALA A 43 4.20 -32.40 18.76
N SER A 44 3.87 -32.63 17.49
CA SER A 44 3.00 -33.73 17.06
C SER A 44 3.42 -34.22 15.68
N ASP A 45 4.09 -35.36 15.71
CA ASP A 45 3.94 -36.54 14.84
C ASP A 45 4.14 -36.41 13.30
N PRO A 46 5.26 -36.93 12.74
CA PRO A 46 5.48 -37.04 11.30
C PRO A 46 5.13 -38.45 10.82
N SER A 47 3.83 -38.77 10.70
CA SER A 47 3.40 -40.10 10.25
C SER A 47 2.09 -40.06 9.43
N ARG A 48 2.12 -39.55 8.20
CA ARG A 48 1.19 -40.01 7.13
C ARG A 48 1.62 -39.54 5.73
N LEU A 49 2.46 -40.37 5.10
CA LEU A 49 2.59 -40.41 3.64
C LEU A 49 1.39 -41.21 3.11
N GLU A 50 0.37 -40.51 2.62
CA GLU A 50 -0.59 -41.08 1.67
C GLU A 50 -0.45 -40.30 0.37
N SER A 51 0.21 -40.96 -0.59
CA SER A 51 0.25 -40.63 -2.01
C SER A 51 -1.14 -40.90 -2.58
N SER A 52 -1.85 -39.84 -2.93
CA SER A 52 -2.99 -39.91 -3.84
C SER A 52 -2.55 -39.32 -5.17
N ASP A 53 -2.26 -40.22 -6.10
CA ASP A 53 -2.17 -39.97 -7.53
C ASP A 53 -3.59 -39.62 -8.02
N ASP A 54 -3.85 -38.34 -8.28
CA ASP A 54 -5.04 -37.90 -9.01
C ASP A 54 -4.59 -37.20 -10.29
N ASP A 55 -4.75 -37.94 -11.38
CA ASP A 55 -4.76 -37.51 -12.78
C ASP A 55 -5.69 -36.30 -12.98
N ALA A 56 -5.10 -35.17 -13.37
CA ALA A 56 -5.84 -34.07 -13.98
C ALA A 56 -5.08 -33.58 -15.21
N SER A 57 -5.25 -34.35 -16.29
CA SER A 57 -4.99 -33.92 -17.65
C SER A 57 -5.86 -32.71 -17.97
N ASN A 58 -5.25 -31.54 -18.11
CA ASN A 58 -5.88 -30.43 -18.81
C ASN A 58 -4.85 -29.79 -19.74
N GLU A 59 -4.72 -30.41 -20.91
CA GLU A 59 -4.02 -29.85 -22.06
C GLU A 59 -4.92 -28.77 -22.67
N GLY A 60 -4.83 -27.57 -22.10
CA GLY A 60 -5.31 -26.34 -22.71
C GLY A 60 -4.27 -25.85 -23.70
N GLU A 61 -4.39 -26.34 -24.92
CA GLU A 61 -3.68 -25.90 -26.12
C GLU A 61 -3.99 -24.41 -26.40
N GLU A 62 -3.18 -23.51 -25.85
CA GLU A 62 -3.17 -22.10 -26.25
C GLU A 62 -2.13 -21.94 -27.37
N THR A 63 -2.63 -22.05 -28.59
CA THR A 63 -1.89 -21.85 -29.84
C THR A 63 -1.15 -20.52 -29.83
N GLY A 64 0.18 -20.62 -29.94
CA GLY A 64 1.07 -19.50 -30.06
C GLY A 64 0.78 -18.66 -31.30
N ASN A 65 0.62 -17.36 -31.07
CA ASN A 65 1.08 -16.35 -32.01
C ASN A 65 2.41 -15.83 -31.46
N GLU A 66 3.49 -16.55 -31.77
CA GLU A 66 4.84 -15.98 -31.80
C GLU A 66 4.86 -14.96 -32.95
N GLU A 67 4.44 -13.73 -32.65
CA GLU A 67 4.88 -12.58 -33.42
C GLU A 67 6.35 -12.37 -33.06
N ASP A 68 7.23 -12.94 -33.88
CA ASP A 68 8.65 -12.59 -34.00
C ASP A 68 8.80 -11.14 -34.47
N GLY A 69 8.36 -10.21 -33.63
CA GLY A 69 8.80 -8.84 -33.63
C GLY A 69 10.07 -8.80 -32.80
N ALA A 70 11.22 -8.98 -33.46
CA ALA A 70 12.49 -8.51 -32.95
C ALA A 70 12.37 -6.98 -32.79
N ASP A 71 11.82 -6.59 -31.66
CA ASP A 71 11.61 -5.22 -31.22
C ASP A 71 13.01 -4.64 -31.06
N SER A 72 13.51 -4.05 -32.15
CA SER A 72 14.72 -3.26 -32.13
C SER A 72 14.54 -2.31 -30.96
N ALA A 73 15.41 -2.43 -29.96
CA ALA A 73 15.37 -1.64 -28.76
C ALA A 73 15.46 -0.17 -29.12
N ASP A 74 14.31 0.43 -29.44
CA ASP A 74 14.12 1.85 -29.53
C ASP A 74 14.18 2.35 -28.08
N TYR A 75 15.42 2.51 -27.63
CA TYR A 75 15.80 3.03 -26.32
C TYR A 75 15.55 4.54 -26.23
N SER A 76 14.69 5.11 -27.08
CA SER A 76 14.54 6.56 -27.24
C SER A 76 13.34 7.18 -26.52
N ASP A 77 12.34 6.40 -26.06
CA ASP A 77 11.23 6.91 -25.22
C ASP A 77 10.95 6.02 -24.00
N LYS A 78 12.00 5.72 -23.24
CA LYS A 78 11.94 4.87 -22.06
C LYS A 78 11.66 5.69 -20.82
N SER A 79 10.62 5.31 -20.08
CA SER A 79 10.46 5.73 -18.69
C SER A 79 11.81 5.63 -17.99
N ARG A 80 12.20 6.73 -17.35
CA ARG A 80 13.51 6.92 -16.76
C ARG A 80 13.91 5.79 -15.78
N TYR A 81 12.94 5.00 -15.32
CA TYR A 81 13.12 3.86 -14.44
C TYR A 81 12.27 2.64 -14.88
N PRO A 82 12.75 1.41 -14.66
CA PRO A 82 12.01 0.18 -14.99
C PRO A 82 10.78 0.01 -14.09
N HIS A 83 9.67 -0.49 -14.63
CA HIS A 83 8.47 -0.83 -13.86
C HIS A 83 8.25 -2.35 -13.86
N PRO A 84 7.52 -2.92 -12.88
CA PRO A 84 7.15 -4.33 -12.91
C PRO A 84 6.29 -4.62 -14.15
N SER A 85 6.59 -5.71 -14.87
CA SER A 85 5.82 -6.11 -16.05
C SER A 85 4.39 -6.55 -15.71
N LYS A 86 4.15 -7.02 -14.47
CA LYS A 86 2.81 -7.36 -13.96
C LYS A 86 2.62 -6.82 -12.54
N PRO A 87 1.38 -6.46 -12.14
CA PRO A 87 1.05 -5.94 -10.81
C PRO A 87 0.93 -7.07 -9.78
N THR A 88 2.05 -7.70 -9.44
CA THR A 88 2.10 -8.81 -8.47
C THR A 88 3.31 -8.64 -7.55
N ALA A 89 3.23 -9.20 -6.34
CA ALA A 89 4.32 -9.15 -5.36
C ALA A 89 5.65 -9.71 -5.93
N TRP A 90 5.60 -10.81 -6.68
CA TRP A 90 6.79 -11.42 -7.29
C TRP A 90 7.49 -10.48 -8.29
N HIS A 91 6.73 -9.86 -9.19
CA HIS A 91 7.30 -8.96 -10.20
C HIS A 91 7.90 -7.70 -9.57
N THR A 92 7.29 -7.19 -8.50
CA THR A 92 7.82 -6.06 -7.73
C THR A 92 9.08 -6.42 -6.98
N ARG A 93 9.13 -7.62 -6.38
CA ARG A 93 10.35 -8.15 -5.77
C ARG A 93 11.47 -8.33 -6.80
N ALA A 94 11.15 -8.87 -7.98
CA ALA A 94 12.10 -9.03 -9.07
C ALA A 94 12.69 -7.68 -9.49
N LEU A 95 11.85 -6.65 -9.71
CA LEU A 95 12.31 -5.28 -9.99
C LEU A 95 13.29 -4.78 -8.93
N LEU A 96 12.90 -4.88 -7.65
CA LEU A 96 13.71 -4.36 -6.54
C LEU A 96 15.05 -5.10 -6.40
N TYR A 97 15.09 -6.41 -6.60
CA TYR A 97 16.33 -7.19 -6.45
C TYR A 97 17.26 -7.15 -7.67
N THR A 98 16.74 -6.85 -8.85
CA THR A 98 17.54 -6.85 -10.09
C THR A 98 18.00 -5.46 -10.50
N THR A 99 17.45 -4.40 -9.90
CA THR A 99 17.77 -3.01 -10.27
C THR A 99 18.58 -2.33 -9.18
N PRO A 100 19.64 -1.57 -9.53
CA PRO A 100 20.38 -0.76 -8.55
C PRO A 100 19.44 0.20 -7.81
N GLN A 101 19.35 0.03 -6.48
CA GLN A 101 18.48 0.83 -5.62
C GLN A 101 19.21 2.07 -5.06
N PRO A 102 18.48 3.10 -4.58
CA PRO A 102 19.00 4.10 -3.65
C PRO A 102 19.47 3.46 -2.35
N THR A 103 20.17 4.22 -1.50
CA THR A 103 20.59 3.66 -0.21
C THR A 103 19.37 3.41 0.70
N PRO A 104 19.47 2.47 1.66
CA PRO A 104 18.40 2.24 2.61
C PRO A 104 17.94 3.51 3.33
N GLU A 105 18.86 4.40 3.71
CA GLU A 105 18.58 5.65 4.41
C GLU A 105 17.74 6.62 3.55
N GLU A 106 18.05 6.72 2.26
CA GLU A 106 17.27 7.52 1.32
C GLU A 106 15.85 6.98 1.16
N LEU A 107 15.71 5.65 1.05
CA LEU A 107 14.42 4.99 0.97
C LEU A 107 13.61 5.17 2.26
N TYR A 108 14.21 4.99 3.44
CA TYR A 108 13.52 5.21 4.72
C TYR A 108 13.04 6.65 4.86
N ARG A 109 13.88 7.63 4.51
CA ARG A 109 13.51 9.04 4.54
C ARG A 109 12.31 9.33 3.62
N CYS A 110 12.33 8.80 2.39
CA CYS A 110 11.21 8.94 1.46
C CYS A 110 9.93 8.32 2.04
N ILE A 111 10.00 7.08 2.54
CA ILE A 111 8.84 6.38 3.09
C ILE A 111 8.23 7.18 4.25
N ASP A 112 9.04 7.72 5.15
CA ASP A 112 8.56 8.52 6.28
C ASP A 112 7.93 9.84 5.83
N GLN A 113 8.51 10.51 4.82
CA GLN A 113 7.92 11.73 4.24
C GLN A 113 6.55 11.45 3.61
N VAL A 114 6.45 10.41 2.78
CA VAL A 114 5.20 10.05 2.11
C VAL A 114 4.14 9.59 3.11
N LYS A 115 4.52 8.79 4.12
CA LYS A 115 3.59 8.39 5.20
C LYS A 115 3.02 9.58 5.94
N ARG A 116 3.86 10.54 6.36
CA ARG A 116 3.39 11.75 7.03
C ARG A 116 2.42 12.58 6.19
N ILE A 117 2.59 12.59 4.87
CA ILE A 117 1.61 13.21 3.95
C ILE A 117 0.32 12.40 3.92
N GLY A 118 0.41 11.07 3.73
CA GLY A 118 -0.77 10.20 3.70
C GLY A 118 -1.60 10.20 4.98
N GLU A 119 -0.97 10.40 6.14
CA GLU A 119 -1.62 10.53 7.45
C GLU A 119 -2.48 11.81 7.57
N GLN A 120 -2.17 12.86 6.80
CA GLN A 120 -2.96 14.10 6.79
C GLN A 120 -4.27 13.95 6.03
N ALA A 121 -4.42 12.94 5.17
CA ALA A 121 -5.62 12.73 4.38
C ALA A 121 -6.75 12.14 5.23
N GLY A 122 -7.73 12.94 5.67
CA GLY A 122 -8.90 12.44 6.40
C GLY A 122 -9.96 11.84 5.50
N ASN A 123 -10.03 12.32 4.25
CA ASN A 123 -11.05 11.94 3.28
C ASN A 123 -10.49 11.97 1.83
N GLN A 124 -11.34 11.66 0.84
CA GLN A 124 -10.95 11.61 -0.57
C GLN A 124 -10.54 12.99 -1.14
N HIS A 125 -11.19 14.08 -0.71
CA HIS A 125 -10.81 15.43 -1.14
C HIS A 125 -9.39 15.75 -0.67
N ASP A 126 -9.04 15.43 0.58
CA ASP A 126 -7.70 15.63 1.11
C ASP A 126 -6.64 14.83 0.33
N MET A 127 -6.96 13.61 -0.12
CA MET A 127 -6.03 12.84 -0.95
C MET A 127 -5.67 13.57 -2.25
N MET A 128 -6.65 14.24 -2.86
CA MET A 128 -6.44 15.03 -4.08
C MET A 128 -5.61 16.28 -3.81
N THR A 129 -5.88 16.99 -2.72
CA THR A 129 -5.15 18.23 -2.38
C THR A 129 -3.73 17.98 -1.88
N LEU A 130 -3.42 16.78 -1.38
CA LEU A 130 -2.08 16.38 -0.92
C LEU A 130 -1.20 15.83 -2.06
N THR A 131 -1.79 15.43 -3.20
CA THR A 131 -1.04 14.91 -4.36
C THR A 131 0.07 15.87 -4.84
N PRO A 132 -0.18 17.20 -5.01
CA PRO A 132 0.86 18.15 -5.41
C PRO A 132 2.06 18.22 -4.46
N GLN A 133 1.87 17.97 -3.16
CA GLN A 133 2.98 17.96 -2.20
C GLN A 133 3.94 16.79 -2.48
N VAL A 134 3.40 15.60 -2.79
CA VAL A 134 4.23 14.45 -3.15
C VAL A 134 4.90 14.66 -4.51
N THR A 135 4.18 15.23 -5.49
CA THR A 135 4.75 15.59 -6.80
C THR A 135 5.96 16.52 -6.63
N ALA A 136 5.84 17.57 -5.82
CA ALA A 136 6.93 18.52 -5.57
C ALA A 136 8.15 17.85 -4.92
N LEU A 137 7.95 16.97 -3.95
CA LEU A 137 9.04 16.20 -3.33
C LEU A 137 9.72 15.25 -4.33
N ALA A 138 8.91 14.55 -5.12
CA ALA A 138 9.39 13.57 -6.09
C ALA A 138 10.09 14.21 -7.32
N ALA A 139 9.74 15.45 -7.67
CA ALA A 139 10.34 16.16 -8.81
C ALA A 139 11.87 16.34 -8.64
N ALA A 140 12.34 16.55 -7.42
CA ALA A 140 13.77 16.74 -7.13
C ALA A 140 14.55 15.41 -7.06
N GLN A 141 13.86 14.30 -6.76
CA GLN A 141 14.48 13.00 -6.43
C GLN A 141 13.70 11.84 -7.04
N THR A 142 13.35 11.94 -8.33
CA THR A 142 12.42 11.00 -8.98
C THR A 142 12.86 9.55 -8.87
N ARG A 143 14.16 9.27 -8.99
CA ARG A 143 14.72 7.92 -8.78
C ARG A 143 14.38 7.37 -7.40
N ILE A 144 14.62 8.15 -6.35
CA ILE A 144 14.40 7.72 -4.96
C ILE A 144 12.91 7.43 -4.75
N PHE A 145 12.04 8.34 -5.21
CA PHE A 145 10.60 8.19 -5.05
C PHE A 145 10.02 7.03 -5.87
N HIS A 146 10.57 6.73 -7.05
CA HIS A 146 10.21 5.54 -7.83
C HIS A 146 10.45 4.24 -7.05
N PHE A 147 11.66 4.03 -6.51
CA PHE A 147 11.95 2.81 -5.74
C PHE A 147 11.24 2.78 -4.39
N CYS A 148 11.08 3.94 -3.75
CA CYS A 148 10.31 4.11 -2.52
C CYS A 148 8.85 3.67 -2.69
N PHE A 149 8.21 4.01 -3.82
CA PHE A 149 6.85 3.56 -4.13
C PHE A 149 6.75 2.03 -4.17
N TYR A 150 7.63 1.38 -4.95
CA TYR A 150 7.62 -0.08 -5.05
C TYR A 150 7.99 -0.77 -3.75
N GLN A 151 8.86 -0.16 -2.93
CA GLN A 151 9.14 -0.69 -1.59
C GLN A 151 7.96 -0.59 -0.64
N MET A 152 7.19 0.50 -0.68
CA MET A 152 5.97 0.61 0.12
C MET A 152 4.92 -0.40 -0.34
N ALA A 153 4.78 -0.63 -1.65
CA ALA A 153 3.89 -1.65 -2.19
C ALA A 153 4.31 -3.06 -1.76
N LEU A 154 5.59 -3.43 -1.89
CA LEU A 154 6.09 -4.74 -1.45
C LEU A 154 5.89 -4.96 0.05
N ARG A 155 6.18 -3.95 0.89
CA ARG A 155 5.94 -4.03 2.34
C ARG A 155 4.47 -4.24 2.69
N LEU A 156 3.56 -3.69 1.89
CA LEU A 156 2.13 -3.94 2.04
C LEU A 156 1.80 -5.40 1.68
N ASP A 157 2.25 -5.89 0.53
CA ASP A 157 2.07 -7.30 0.14
C ASP A 157 2.62 -8.24 1.23
N GLU A 158 3.84 -8.02 1.72
CA GLU A 158 4.45 -8.83 2.79
C GLU A 158 3.68 -8.78 4.11
N ARG A 159 3.07 -7.63 4.43
CA ARG A 159 2.23 -7.49 5.62
C ARG A 159 0.92 -8.28 5.45
N MET A 160 0.34 -8.28 4.26
CA MET A 160 -0.86 -9.04 3.96
C MET A 160 -0.58 -10.55 3.94
N ASP A 161 0.55 -10.98 3.36
CA ASP A 161 0.99 -12.38 3.34
C ASP A 161 1.22 -12.95 4.75
N LYS A 162 1.83 -12.16 5.65
CA LYS A 162 2.02 -12.55 7.06
C LYS A 162 0.69 -12.71 7.81
N GLY A 163 -0.36 -12.06 7.33
CA GLY A 163 -1.65 -12.01 7.98
C GLY A 163 -1.61 -11.35 9.36
N GLY A 164 -2.70 -11.55 10.08
CA GLY A 164 -2.89 -11.14 11.47
C GLY A 164 -3.74 -12.20 12.18
N PRO A 165 -3.85 -12.13 13.52
CA PRO A 165 -4.69 -13.06 14.27
C PRO A 165 -6.15 -13.00 13.82
N LEU A 166 -6.63 -11.82 13.36
CA LEU A 166 -7.95 -11.62 12.78
C LEU A 166 -7.83 -10.75 11.51
N ILE A 167 -8.59 -11.11 10.47
CA ILE A 167 -8.70 -10.32 9.21
C ILE A 167 -9.23 -8.90 9.50
N ALA A 168 -10.09 -8.77 10.50
CA ALA A 168 -10.62 -7.48 10.95
C ALA A 168 -9.54 -6.47 11.36
N ASP A 169 -8.40 -6.95 11.87
CA ASP A 169 -7.27 -6.10 12.27
C ASP A 169 -6.43 -5.65 11.06
N LEU A 170 -6.46 -6.42 9.97
CA LEU A 170 -5.71 -6.12 8.74
C LEU A 170 -6.39 -5.02 7.93
N ALA A 171 -7.72 -5.01 7.84
CA ALA A 171 -8.45 -4.10 6.97
C ALA A 171 -8.16 -2.61 7.24
N PRO A 172 -8.16 -2.10 8.49
CA PRO A 172 -7.85 -0.69 8.76
C PRO A 172 -6.43 -0.31 8.34
N THR A 173 -5.46 -1.18 8.61
CA THR A 173 -4.04 -0.96 8.27
C THR A 173 -3.84 -1.00 6.75
N PHE A 174 -4.49 -1.96 6.07
CA PHE A 174 -4.50 -2.06 4.62
C PHE A 174 -5.06 -0.78 3.98
N LEU A 175 -6.24 -0.31 4.42
CA LEU A 175 -6.86 0.90 3.89
C LEU A 175 -6.00 2.15 4.13
N ALA A 176 -5.40 2.29 5.31
CA ALA A 176 -4.50 3.41 5.62
C ALA A 176 -3.25 3.42 4.71
N HIS A 177 -2.64 2.26 4.46
CA HIS A 177 -1.51 2.14 3.56
C HIS A 177 -1.89 2.37 2.09
N MET A 178 -3.02 1.80 1.64
CA MET A 178 -3.51 2.00 0.29
C MET A 178 -3.80 3.48 0.01
N LYS A 179 -4.43 4.19 0.95
CA LYS A 179 -4.66 5.64 0.85
C LYS A 179 -3.35 6.41 0.61
N THR A 180 -2.32 6.10 1.39
CA THR A 180 -0.99 6.72 1.25
C THR A 180 -0.38 6.42 -0.11
N LEU A 181 -0.41 5.15 -0.53
CA LEU A 181 0.08 4.71 -1.83
C LEU A 181 -0.68 5.35 -2.99
N TRP A 182 -1.97 5.64 -2.83
CA TRP A 182 -2.78 6.29 -3.85
C TRP A 182 -2.37 7.74 -4.11
N ILE A 183 -2.19 8.52 -3.04
CA ILE A 183 -1.65 9.88 -3.13
C ILE A 183 -0.28 9.85 -3.80
N PHE A 184 0.56 8.88 -3.41
CA PHE A 184 1.90 8.72 -3.94
C PHE A 184 1.90 8.36 -5.44
N ALA A 185 1.11 7.37 -5.84
CA ALA A 185 0.98 6.94 -7.24
C ALA A 185 0.59 8.11 -8.15
N ARG A 186 -0.42 8.89 -7.76
CA ARG A 186 -0.85 10.08 -8.52
C ARG A 186 0.24 11.14 -8.56
N GLY A 187 0.94 11.33 -7.45
CA GLY A 187 2.02 12.30 -7.37
C GLY A 187 3.15 12.01 -8.35
N LEU A 188 3.48 10.72 -8.52
CA LEU A 188 4.46 10.23 -9.49
C LEU A 188 3.95 10.26 -10.93
N ASP A 189 2.72 9.81 -11.17
CA ASP A 189 2.09 9.84 -12.49
C ASP A 189 2.00 11.26 -13.06
N ALA A 190 1.80 12.27 -12.20
CA ALA A 190 1.80 13.67 -12.59
C ALA A 190 3.16 14.17 -13.13
N LEU A 191 4.29 13.56 -12.72
CA LEU A 191 5.62 13.91 -13.22
C LEU A 191 5.90 13.32 -14.60
N ASP A 192 5.46 12.06 -14.80
CA ASP A 192 5.73 11.31 -16.02
C ASP A 192 4.66 11.53 -17.10
N GLY A 193 3.53 12.19 -16.77
CA GLY A 193 2.39 12.39 -17.65
C GLY A 193 1.67 11.09 -18.06
N LYS A 194 1.96 9.98 -17.38
CA LYS A 194 1.45 8.63 -17.64
C LYS A 194 0.87 8.05 -16.34
N THR A 195 -0.14 7.17 -16.41
CA THR A 195 -0.85 6.61 -15.22
C THR A 195 -0.24 5.30 -14.68
N ARG A 196 1.07 5.10 -14.86
CA ARG A 196 1.72 3.79 -14.65
C ARG A 196 1.68 3.32 -13.20
N TYR A 197 1.96 4.22 -12.25
CA TYR A 197 1.98 3.89 -10.84
C TYR A 197 0.57 3.63 -10.33
N TYR A 198 -0.40 4.45 -10.77
CA TYR A 198 -1.80 4.27 -10.40
C TYR A 198 -2.39 2.98 -10.96
N ASP A 199 -2.17 2.68 -12.25
CA ASP A 199 -2.69 1.47 -12.88
C ASP A 199 -2.09 0.20 -12.25
N TYR A 200 -0.78 0.23 -11.94
CA TYR A 200 -0.13 -0.82 -11.18
C TYR A 200 -0.82 -1.03 -9.82
N LEU A 201 -0.98 0.06 -9.06
CA LEU A 201 -1.54 0.00 -7.71
C LEU A 201 -3.00 -0.44 -7.69
N TYR A 202 -3.78 -0.05 -8.71
CA TYR A 202 -5.17 -0.43 -8.88
C TYR A 202 -5.34 -1.93 -9.07
N LYS A 203 -4.62 -2.48 -10.05
CA LYS A 203 -4.65 -3.92 -10.30
C LYS A 203 -4.17 -4.69 -9.07
N ARG A 204 -3.19 -4.17 -8.34
CA ARG A 204 -2.71 -4.79 -7.10
C ARG A 204 -3.71 -4.69 -5.96
N TYR A 205 -4.40 -3.58 -5.79
CA TYR A 205 -5.50 -3.40 -4.84
C TYR A 205 -6.64 -4.39 -5.08
N VAL A 206 -7.08 -4.56 -6.33
CA VAL A 206 -8.11 -5.54 -6.70
C VAL A 206 -7.63 -6.96 -6.39
N GLY A 207 -6.41 -7.30 -6.81
CA GLY A 207 -5.81 -8.61 -6.54
C GLY A 207 -5.70 -8.92 -5.04
N MET A 208 -5.19 -7.99 -4.24
CA MET A 208 -5.12 -8.14 -2.78
C MET A 208 -6.52 -8.25 -2.16
N SER A 209 -7.49 -7.46 -2.65
CA SER A 209 -8.84 -7.47 -2.09
C SER A 209 -9.55 -8.80 -2.29
N LYS A 210 -9.38 -9.40 -3.47
CA LYS A 210 -9.85 -10.75 -3.75
C LYS A 210 -9.12 -11.79 -2.91
N GLN A 211 -7.78 -11.75 -2.92
CA GLN A 211 -6.92 -12.75 -2.28
C GLN A 211 -7.11 -12.80 -0.75
N TYR A 212 -7.17 -11.65 -0.07
CA TYR A 212 -7.14 -11.59 1.39
C TYR A 212 -8.49 -11.33 2.04
N PHE A 213 -9.41 -10.68 1.33
CA PHE A 213 -10.73 -10.33 1.90
C PHE A 213 -11.88 -11.08 1.22
N GLY A 214 -11.61 -11.93 0.21
CA GLY A 214 -12.64 -12.64 -0.55
C GLY A 214 -13.61 -11.70 -1.29
N ARG A 215 -13.21 -10.44 -1.49
CA ARG A 215 -14.05 -9.43 -2.15
C ARG A 215 -13.69 -9.38 -3.62
N ASP A 216 -14.59 -9.90 -4.44
CA ASP A 216 -14.60 -9.57 -5.86
C ASP A 216 -15.05 -8.11 -5.99
N LEU A 217 -14.05 -7.23 -6.09
CA LEU A 217 -14.29 -5.85 -6.44
C LEU A 217 -14.43 -5.81 -7.95
N ASP A 218 -15.65 -5.51 -8.41
CA ASP A 218 -15.82 -5.01 -9.76
C ASP A 218 -14.90 -3.81 -9.95
N GLN A 219 -14.49 -3.57 -11.20
CA GLN A 219 -13.70 -2.41 -11.55
C GLN A 219 -14.56 -1.15 -11.35
N LEU A 220 -14.74 -0.73 -10.09
CA LEU A 220 -15.28 0.56 -9.73
C LEU A 220 -14.33 1.57 -10.35
N GLY A 221 -14.89 2.58 -11.02
CA GLY A 221 -14.13 3.66 -11.64
C GLY A 221 -13.05 4.19 -10.70
N PRO A 222 -12.03 4.87 -11.22
CA PRO A 222 -10.79 5.10 -10.48
C PRO A 222 -11.10 5.62 -9.05
N PRO A 223 -10.52 5.09 -7.95
CA PRO A 223 -10.79 5.53 -6.58
C PRO A 223 -10.59 7.04 -6.33
N MET A 224 -10.01 7.74 -7.30
CA MET A 224 -9.91 9.19 -7.39
C MET A 224 -10.18 9.62 -8.83
N GLY A 225 -11.24 9.05 -9.42
CA GLY A 225 -11.64 9.23 -10.82
C GLY A 225 -11.66 10.70 -11.19
N ASN A 226 -11.38 11.00 -12.46
CA ASN A 226 -11.27 12.34 -13.02
C ASN A 226 -12.23 13.30 -12.32
N TYR A 227 -11.74 13.94 -11.26
CA TYR A 227 -12.55 14.83 -10.46
C TYR A 227 -12.64 16.08 -11.30
N ASN A 228 -13.64 16.12 -12.17
CA ASN A 228 -14.08 17.35 -12.76
C ASN A 228 -15.08 17.94 -11.75
N PRO A 229 -14.73 19.02 -11.03
CA PRO A 229 -15.61 19.59 -10.00
C PRO A 229 -17.01 19.92 -10.53
N ASP A 230 -17.13 20.11 -11.84
CA ASP A 230 -18.39 20.46 -12.53
C ASP A 230 -19.28 19.26 -12.89
N THR A 231 -18.80 18.02 -12.75
CA THR A 231 -19.57 16.81 -13.11
C THR A 231 -19.62 15.76 -12.00
N ALA A 232 -19.63 16.20 -10.73
CA ALA A 232 -19.80 15.31 -9.58
C ALA A 232 -21.22 14.71 -9.54
N THR A 233 -21.54 13.83 -10.49
CA THR A 233 -22.70 12.94 -10.42
C THR A 233 -22.34 11.83 -9.44
N PRO A 234 -23.10 11.63 -8.35
CA PRO A 234 -22.83 10.52 -7.43
C PRO A 234 -22.93 9.21 -8.22
N SER A 235 -21.83 8.46 -8.28
CA SER A 235 -21.85 7.11 -8.83
C SER A 235 -22.81 6.29 -7.99
N SER A 236 -24.00 6.04 -8.54
CA SER A 236 -25.00 5.16 -7.97
C SER A 236 -24.35 3.80 -7.73
N ILE A 237 -24.13 3.47 -6.46
CA ILE A 237 -23.77 2.13 -6.03
C ILE A 237 -25.02 1.29 -6.33
N MET A 238 -25.11 0.73 -7.54
CA MET A 238 -26.09 -0.30 -7.85
C MET A 238 -25.72 -1.53 -7.02
N ALA A 239 -26.28 -1.58 -5.80
CA ALA A 239 -26.34 -2.79 -5.02
C ALA A 239 -27.10 -3.84 -5.86
N LYS A 240 -26.38 -4.88 -6.27
CA LYS A 240 -26.98 -6.08 -6.86
C LYS A 240 -28.01 -6.62 -5.87
N PRO A 241 -29.31 -6.69 -6.20
CA PRO A 241 -30.30 -7.18 -5.26
C PRO A 241 -30.01 -8.65 -4.95
N ALA A 242 -29.96 -8.96 -3.65
CA ALA A 242 -29.83 -10.32 -3.16
C ALA A 242 -31.04 -11.14 -3.65
N GLY A 243 -30.72 -12.32 -4.20
CA GLY A 243 -31.67 -13.21 -4.84
C GLY A 243 -32.92 -13.49 -3.99
N SER A 244 -34.06 -13.38 -4.66
CA SER A 244 -35.37 -13.83 -4.21
C SER A 244 -35.32 -15.29 -3.78
N THR A 245 -35.61 -15.55 -2.51
CA THR A 245 -35.95 -16.88 -2.00
C THR A 245 -37.26 -17.33 -2.63
N ALA A 246 -37.18 -18.22 -3.60
CA ALA A 246 -38.33 -19.06 -3.96
C ALA A 246 -38.45 -20.16 -2.90
N ALA A 247 -39.50 -20.07 -2.09
CA ALA A 247 -39.99 -21.14 -1.23
C ALA A 247 -41.32 -21.67 -1.82
N PRO A 248 -41.75 -22.87 -1.42
CA PRO A 248 -42.07 -24.03 -2.27
C PRO A 248 -43.32 -23.91 -3.16
#